data_AF-A0A1G2BL85-F1
#
_entry.id   AF-A0A1G2BL85-F1
#
_cell.length_a   1.000
_cell.length_b   1.000
_cell.length_c   1.000
_cell.angle_alpha   90.00
_cell.angle_beta   90.00
_cell.angle_gamma   90.00
#
_symmetry.space_group_name_H-M   'P 1'
#
loop_
_entity.id
_entity.type
_entity.pdbx_description
1 polymer ?
#
loop_
_entity_poly.entity_id
_entity_poly.type
_entity_poly.pdbx_seq_one_letter_code
_entity_poly.pdbx_strand_id
1 'polypeptide(L)'
;MHADIQKGIRFGKQVFITIVSGFLVGMLSVYAATTISNNIVTGGTLDVTGVTTLTTMTSTQATSSTSFWIGSGGTATWLNLAGGDLFVQDDLQLGDRLTVGGTASSTALIVGGTATSTNLTIGERAAANATTTLTLGDLVAEAATCIKMRTTAGEWVYAYATSSSAMTAPGWGLRWTATSCE
;
A
#
# COMPACT_ATOMS: atom_id res chain seq x y z
N MET A 1 64.90 -38.92 -28.06
CA MET A 1 63.62 -39.26 -28.73
C MET A 1 62.53 -39.72 -27.75
N HIS A 2 62.66 -40.84 -27.02
CA HIS A 2 61.64 -41.27 -26.05
C HIS A 2 61.43 -40.27 -24.89
N ALA A 3 62.52 -39.74 -24.32
CA ALA A 3 62.45 -38.76 -23.22
C ALA A 3 61.82 -37.42 -23.64
N ASP A 4 62.00 -37.00 -24.90
CA ASP A 4 61.51 -35.72 -25.42
C ASP A 4 60.00 -35.77 -25.71
N ILE A 5 59.52 -36.90 -26.24
CA ILE A 5 58.08 -37.16 -26.42
C ILE A 5 57.36 -37.17 -25.06
N GLN A 6 57.96 -37.80 -24.04
CA GLN A 6 57.42 -37.82 -22.69
C GLN A 6 57.34 -36.42 -22.05
N LYS A 7 58.31 -35.53 -22.34
CA LYS A 7 58.25 -34.13 -21.89
C LYS A 7 57.13 -33.35 -22.57
N GLY A 8 56.95 -33.52 -23.89
CA GLY A 8 55.86 -32.88 -24.65
C GLY A 8 54.47 -33.30 -24.15
N ILE A 9 54.27 -34.60 -23.87
CA ILE A 9 53.00 -35.11 -23.34
C ILE A 9 52.73 -34.57 -21.92
N ARG A 10 53.75 -34.51 -21.05
CA ARG A 10 53.61 -33.95 -19.70
C ARG A 10 53.27 -32.46 -19.74
N PHE A 11 53.89 -31.70 -20.63
CA PHE A 11 53.61 -30.29 -20.83
C PHE A 11 52.16 -30.08 -21.31
N GLY A 12 51.73 -30.81 -22.34
CA GLY A 12 50.35 -30.74 -22.84
C GLY A 12 49.31 -31.11 -21.77
N LYS A 13 49.57 -32.14 -20.96
CA LYS A 13 48.68 -32.54 -19.85
C LYS A 13 48.57 -31.46 -18.78
N GLN A 14 49.68 -30.84 -18.40
CA GLN A 14 49.69 -29.75 -17.42
C GLN A 14 48.90 -28.54 -17.94
N VAL A 15 49.17 -28.12 -19.18
CA VAL A 15 48.46 -27.00 -19.82
C VAL A 15 46.96 -27.28 -19.90
N PHE A 16 46.56 -28.48 -20.31
CA PHE A 16 45.15 -28.88 -20.39
C PHE A 16 44.46 -28.85 -19.03
N ILE A 17 45.09 -29.41 -17.99
CA ILE A 17 44.56 -29.38 -16.62
C ILE A 17 44.42 -27.94 -16.14
N THR A 18 45.41 -27.08 -16.35
CA THR A 18 45.34 -25.67 -15.94
C THR A 18 44.19 -24.92 -16.63
N ILE A 19 44.01 -25.11 -17.95
CA ILE A 19 42.92 -24.47 -18.70
C ILE A 19 41.55 -24.96 -18.21
N VAL A 20 41.39 -26.29 -18.07
CA VAL A 20 40.11 -26.88 -17.63
C VAL A 20 39.80 -26.50 -16.18
N SER A 21 40.79 -26.52 -15.29
CA SER A 21 40.62 -26.08 -13.89
C SER A 21 40.28 -24.59 -13.80
N GLY A 22 40.91 -23.72 -14.61
CA GLY A 22 40.58 -22.30 -14.66
C GLY A 22 39.14 -22.05 -15.14
N PHE A 23 38.71 -22.75 -16.18
CA PHE A 23 37.33 -22.68 -16.70
C PHE A 23 36.31 -23.19 -15.70
N LEU A 24 36.56 -24.35 -15.08
CA LEU A 24 35.68 -24.93 -14.08
C LEU A 24 35.58 -24.04 -12.85
N VAL A 25 36.69 -23.49 -12.33
CA VAL A 25 36.65 -22.55 -11.20
C VAL A 25 35.90 -21.26 -11.59
N GLY A 26 36.11 -20.73 -12.79
CA GLY A 26 35.36 -19.57 -13.31
C GLY A 26 33.84 -19.80 -13.42
N MET A 27 33.42 -21.01 -13.79
CA MET A 27 32.00 -21.38 -13.91
C MET A 27 31.39 -21.79 -12.56
N LEU A 28 32.16 -22.46 -11.69
CA LEU A 28 31.72 -22.93 -10.36
C LEU A 28 31.70 -21.78 -9.33
N SER A 29 32.45 -20.70 -9.56
CA SER A 29 32.46 -19.50 -8.72
C SER A 29 31.31 -18.52 -9.00
N VAL A 30 30.40 -18.83 -9.92
CA VAL A 30 29.21 -17.99 -10.16
C VAL A 30 28.16 -18.14 -9.04
N TYR A 31 28.49 -18.85 -7.95
CA TYR A 31 27.82 -18.74 -6.65
C TYR A 31 28.41 -17.61 -5.78
N ALA A 32 28.78 -16.51 -6.42
CA ALA A 32 29.32 -15.30 -5.81
C ALA A 32 28.39 -14.12 -6.09
N ALA A 33 28.37 -13.13 -5.19
CA ALA A 33 27.61 -11.91 -5.36
C ALA A 33 27.98 -11.24 -6.70
N THR A 34 27.06 -11.25 -7.65
CA THR A 34 27.24 -10.57 -8.93
C THR A 34 26.80 -9.13 -8.75
N THR A 35 27.73 -8.18 -8.91
CA THR A 35 27.42 -6.75 -8.91
C THR A 35 27.18 -6.30 -10.34
N ILE A 36 26.01 -5.69 -10.59
CA ILE A 36 25.70 -5.07 -11.87
C ILE A 36 25.80 -3.56 -11.67
N SER A 37 26.72 -2.92 -12.41
CA SER A 37 27.07 -1.51 -12.14
C SER A 37 25.98 -0.51 -12.52
N ASN A 38 25.16 -0.82 -13.53
CA ASN A 38 24.14 0.11 -14.04
C ASN A 38 22.75 -0.50 -14.05
N ASN A 39 22.42 -1.29 -15.09
CA ASN A 39 21.03 -1.67 -15.35
C ASN A 39 20.88 -3.19 -15.53
N ILE A 40 19.75 -3.69 -15.06
CA ILE A 40 19.20 -4.99 -15.43
C ILE A 40 18.00 -4.71 -16.33
N VAL A 41 18.06 -5.15 -17.59
CA VAL A 41 16.96 -5.04 -18.54
C VAL A 41 16.57 -6.45 -18.97
N THR A 42 15.37 -6.89 -18.59
CA THR A 42 14.81 -8.19 -18.99
C THR A 42 13.70 -7.98 -20.02
N GLY A 43 13.64 -8.86 -21.03
CA GLY A 43 12.50 -8.92 -21.95
C GLY A 43 11.32 -9.74 -21.39
N GLY A 44 11.44 -10.23 -20.16
CA GLY A 44 10.47 -11.07 -19.47
C GLY A 44 10.63 -10.94 -17.95
N THR A 45 10.20 -11.95 -17.21
CA THR A 45 10.18 -11.92 -15.74
C THR A 45 11.58 -12.00 -15.13
N LEU A 46 11.87 -11.08 -14.21
CA LEU A 46 12.94 -11.26 -13.22
C LEU A 46 12.31 -11.96 -12.00
N ASP A 47 12.65 -13.21 -11.77
CA ASP A 47 12.24 -13.96 -10.57
C ASP A 47 13.33 -13.86 -9.49
N VAL A 48 12.95 -13.41 -8.30
CA VAL A 48 13.84 -13.27 -7.15
C VAL A 48 13.24 -14.06 -6.00
N THR A 49 13.83 -15.23 -5.71
CA THR A 49 13.37 -16.13 -4.64
C THR A 49 13.83 -15.68 -3.25
N GLY A 50 14.79 -14.77 -3.18
CA GLY A 50 15.31 -14.17 -1.95
C GLY A 50 14.72 -12.79 -1.64
N VAL A 51 15.35 -12.09 -0.70
CA VAL A 51 14.97 -10.71 -0.36
C VAL A 51 15.45 -9.75 -1.44
N THR A 52 14.54 -8.94 -1.97
CA THR A 52 14.90 -7.76 -2.76
C THR A 52 14.86 -6.54 -1.84
N THR A 53 15.99 -5.86 -1.68
CA THR A 53 16.06 -4.58 -0.94
C THR A 53 16.38 -3.46 -1.90
N LEU A 54 15.50 -2.46 -1.99
CA LEU A 54 15.72 -1.25 -2.78
C LEU A 54 16.13 -0.12 -1.84
N THR A 55 17.42 0.18 -1.76
CA THR A 55 17.95 1.25 -0.89
C THR A 55 17.52 2.64 -1.39
N THR A 56 17.34 2.79 -2.70
CA THR A 56 16.92 4.04 -3.34
C THR A 56 16.10 3.73 -4.59
N MET A 57 14.84 4.14 -4.63
CA MET A 57 14.03 4.21 -5.85
C MET A 57 14.07 5.66 -6.34
N THR A 58 15.09 6.01 -7.13
CA THR A 58 15.45 7.42 -7.36
C THR A 58 15.07 7.99 -8.72
N SER A 59 14.77 7.19 -9.74
CA SER A 59 14.23 7.70 -11.01
C SER A 59 12.69 7.76 -10.99
N THR A 60 12.21 8.56 -10.04
CA THR A 60 10.89 9.22 -9.98
C THR A 60 9.66 8.34 -9.67
N GLN A 61 9.53 7.11 -10.16
CA GLN A 61 8.32 6.30 -9.93
C GLN A 61 8.58 4.78 -10.00
N ALA A 62 7.85 4.00 -9.19
CA ALA A 62 7.56 2.61 -9.53
C ALA A 62 6.33 2.63 -10.46
N THR A 63 6.49 2.32 -11.74
CA THR A 63 5.37 2.29 -12.69
C THR A 63 5.07 0.86 -13.09
N SER A 64 3.81 0.45 -13.00
CA SER A 64 3.31 -0.79 -13.60
C SER A 64 2.29 -0.45 -14.68
N SER A 65 2.37 -1.14 -15.81
CA SER A 65 1.35 -1.02 -16.87
C SER A 65 0.06 -1.77 -16.55
N THR A 66 0.06 -2.64 -15.53
CA THR A 66 -1.09 -3.45 -15.12
C THR A 66 -1.42 -3.21 -13.65
N SER A 67 -0.59 -3.72 -12.75
CA SER A 67 -0.78 -3.62 -11.30
C SER A 67 0.52 -3.88 -10.54
N PHE A 68 0.52 -3.51 -9.27
CA PHE A 68 1.54 -3.91 -8.32
C PHE A 68 0.88 -4.66 -7.18
N TRP A 69 1.22 -5.94 -7.03
CA TRP A 69 0.73 -6.80 -5.96
C TRP A 69 1.86 -7.04 -4.96
N ILE A 70 1.66 -6.60 -3.73
CA ILE A 70 2.54 -6.89 -2.59
C ILE A 70 1.86 -7.92 -1.69
N GLY A 71 2.49 -9.08 -1.50
CA GLY A 71 1.99 -10.17 -0.67
C GLY A 71 2.11 -11.53 -1.33
N SER A 72 1.50 -12.54 -0.72
CA SER A 72 1.62 -13.97 -1.12
C SER A 72 0.81 -14.36 -2.38
N GLY A 73 0.17 -13.40 -3.06
CA GLY A 73 -0.65 -13.69 -4.24
C GLY A 73 -1.99 -14.39 -3.95
N GLY A 74 -2.56 -14.18 -2.77
CA GLY A 74 -3.86 -14.76 -2.34
C GLY A 74 -5.06 -14.31 -3.18
N THR A 75 -6.28 -14.42 -2.64
CA THR A 75 -7.49 -14.03 -3.37
C THR A 75 -7.76 -12.52 -3.23
N ALA A 76 -7.65 -11.77 -4.31
CA ALA A 76 -8.20 -10.42 -4.40
C ALA A 76 -9.60 -10.49 -5.03
N THR A 77 -10.62 -10.01 -4.32
CA THR A 77 -12.03 -10.13 -4.73
C THR A 77 -12.54 -8.96 -5.57
N TRP A 78 -11.84 -7.82 -5.55
CA TRP A 78 -12.31 -6.56 -6.15
C TRP A 78 -11.28 -5.89 -7.06
N LEU A 79 -10.23 -6.61 -7.46
CA LEU A 79 -9.14 -6.07 -8.25
C LEU A 79 -9.40 -6.28 -9.74
N ASN A 80 -9.39 -5.22 -10.54
CA ASN A 80 -9.52 -5.34 -12.00
C ASN A 80 -8.15 -5.56 -12.68
N LEU A 81 -7.03 -5.26 -11.99
CA LEU A 81 -5.64 -5.44 -12.44
C LEU A 81 -5.35 -4.79 -13.81
N ALA A 82 -6.20 -3.86 -14.26
CA ALA A 82 -6.26 -3.41 -15.64
C ALA A 82 -5.41 -2.16 -15.92
N GLY A 83 -4.76 -1.58 -14.90
CA GLY A 83 -3.77 -0.52 -15.09
C GLY A 83 -3.55 0.36 -13.86
N GLY A 84 -2.31 0.39 -13.35
CA GLY A 84 -1.89 1.29 -12.27
C GLY A 84 -2.37 0.93 -10.87
N ASP A 85 -3.06 -0.20 -10.71
CA ASP A 85 -3.57 -0.64 -9.41
C ASP A 85 -2.42 -0.98 -8.45
N LEU A 86 -2.58 -0.62 -7.17
CA LEU A 86 -1.75 -1.10 -6.07
C LEU A 86 -2.60 -1.96 -5.14
N PHE A 87 -2.20 -3.21 -4.97
CA PHE A 87 -2.75 -4.10 -3.96
C PHE A 87 -1.66 -4.47 -2.96
N VAL A 88 -1.94 -4.27 -1.67
CA VAL A 88 -1.10 -4.73 -0.57
C VAL A 88 -1.95 -5.68 0.25
N GLN A 89 -1.49 -6.91 0.40
CA GLN A 89 -2.12 -7.88 1.29
C GLN A 89 -1.90 -7.44 2.74
N ASP A 90 -2.96 -7.50 3.53
CA ASP A 90 -3.00 -7.09 4.94
C ASP A 90 -2.94 -5.57 5.13
N ASP A 91 -1.82 -5.02 5.61
CA ASP A 91 -1.75 -3.63 6.07
C ASP A 91 -0.79 -2.76 5.22
N LEU A 92 -1.27 -1.59 4.80
CA LEU A 92 -0.43 -0.53 4.24
C LEU A 92 -0.10 0.51 5.31
N GLN A 93 1.17 0.62 5.68
CA GLN A 93 1.67 1.71 6.54
C GLN A 93 2.20 2.86 5.69
N LEU A 94 1.80 4.09 6.03
CA LEU A 94 2.28 5.33 5.41
C LEU A 94 2.94 6.19 6.49
N GLY A 95 4.13 6.73 6.20
CA GLY A 95 4.90 7.51 7.16
C GLY A 95 4.42 8.95 7.37
N ASP A 96 3.58 9.47 6.48
CA ASP A 96 3.03 10.83 6.54
C ASP A 96 1.55 10.81 6.11
N ARG A 97 1.18 11.42 4.98
CA ARG A 97 -0.22 11.62 4.59
C ARG A 97 -0.68 10.70 3.46
N LEU A 98 -1.78 9.99 3.67
CA LEU A 98 -2.56 9.39 2.58
C LEU A 98 -3.37 10.47 1.86
N THR A 99 -3.22 10.55 0.53
CA THR A 99 -4.11 11.35 -0.33
C THR A 99 -4.87 10.39 -1.24
N VAL A 100 -6.18 10.33 -1.10
CA VAL A 100 -7.04 9.62 -2.06
C VAL A 100 -7.68 10.66 -2.97
N GLY A 101 -7.32 10.64 -4.26
CA GLY A 101 -8.00 11.42 -5.29
C GLY A 101 -9.12 10.58 -5.92
N GLY A 102 -10.21 11.24 -6.34
CA GLY A 102 -11.36 10.54 -6.93
C GLY A 102 -12.26 9.86 -5.90
N THR A 103 -12.99 8.83 -6.33
CA THR A 103 -13.95 8.12 -5.48
C THR A 103 -13.26 6.95 -4.78
N ALA A 104 -13.18 6.98 -3.44
CA ALA A 104 -12.86 5.80 -2.64
C ALA A 104 -14.09 4.86 -2.62
N SER A 105 -14.31 4.12 -3.71
CA SER A 105 -15.44 3.20 -3.83
C SER A 105 -15.01 1.75 -3.65
N SER A 106 -15.20 1.24 -2.45
CA SER A 106 -15.97 0.01 -2.23
C SER A 106 -16.32 -0.03 -0.74
N THR A 107 -17.62 0.01 -0.46
CA THR A 107 -18.27 -0.13 0.87
C THR A 107 -17.98 0.92 1.97
N ALA A 108 -16.75 1.40 2.23
CA ALA A 108 -16.49 2.53 3.17
C ALA A 108 -15.01 3.00 3.18
N LEU A 109 -14.76 4.31 3.29
CA LEU A 109 -13.50 4.82 3.83
C LEU A 109 -13.62 4.82 5.37
N ILE A 110 -13.10 3.79 6.02
CA ILE A 110 -13.08 3.72 7.48
C ILE A 110 -11.77 4.37 7.97
N VAL A 111 -11.85 5.60 8.46
CA VAL A 111 -10.73 6.23 9.19
C VAL A 111 -10.77 5.71 10.63
N GLY A 112 -10.16 4.54 10.86
CA GLY A 112 -10.01 3.94 12.18
C GLY A 112 -8.78 4.49 12.92
N GLY A 113 -8.90 4.67 14.25
CA GLY A 113 -7.83 5.16 15.11
C GLY A 113 -8.08 6.56 15.68
N THR A 114 -7.40 6.90 16.77
CA THR A 114 -7.44 8.25 17.33
C THR A 114 -6.66 9.18 16.41
N ALA A 115 -7.34 10.08 15.70
CA ALA A 115 -6.67 11.21 15.06
C ALA A 115 -6.00 12.05 16.16
N THR A 116 -4.69 11.89 16.33
CA THR A 116 -3.96 12.43 17.48
C THR A 116 -3.70 13.93 17.38
N SER A 117 -3.96 14.58 16.23
CA SER A 117 -3.64 16.01 16.10
C SER A 117 -4.70 16.95 15.52
N THR A 118 -5.59 16.61 14.59
CA THR A 118 -6.56 17.64 14.09
C THR A 118 -7.79 17.02 13.42
N ASN A 119 -8.97 17.46 13.88
CA ASN A 119 -10.28 17.52 13.20
C ASN A 119 -10.52 16.58 12.00
N LEU A 120 -11.50 15.68 12.11
CA LEU A 120 -12.15 15.09 10.93
C LEU A 120 -12.92 16.19 10.20
N THR A 121 -12.40 16.67 9.07
CA THR A 121 -13.08 17.63 8.22
C THR A 121 -13.85 16.87 7.15
N ILE A 122 -15.18 16.98 7.19
CA ILE A 122 -16.08 16.38 6.19
C ILE A 122 -16.64 17.53 5.36
N GLY A 123 -16.11 17.74 4.16
CA GLY A 123 -16.43 18.88 3.30
C GLY A 123 -15.56 18.95 2.06
N GLU A 124 -16.06 19.60 1.02
CA GLU A 124 -15.34 19.86 -0.24
C GLU A 124 -14.48 21.14 -0.14
N ARG A 125 -13.25 21.11 -0.67
CA ARG A 125 -12.30 22.24 -0.59
C ARG A 125 -12.40 23.21 -1.78
N ALA A 126 -13.06 22.86 -2.90
CA ALA A 126 -12.88 23.62 -4.14
C ALA A 126 -14.01 23.59 -5.20
N ALA A 127 -15.29 23.32 -4.89
CA ALA A 127 -16.37 23.46 -5.87
C ALA A 127 -17.50 24.35 -5.35
N ALA A 128 -17.83 25.41 -6.10
CA ALA A 128 -18.75 26.47 -5.70
C ALA A 128 -20.20 26.02 -5.37
N ASN A 129 -20.55 24.75 -5.63
CA ASN A 129 -21.89 24.20 -5.41
C ASN A 129 -21.88 22.71 -4.98
N ALA A 130 -20.81 22.21 -4.34
CA ALA A 130 -20.81 20.83 -3.88
C ALA A 130 -21.64 20.66 -2.60
N THR A 131 -22.59 19.72 -2.62
CA THR A 131 -23.33 19.30 -1.43
C THR A 131 -22.55 18.22 -0.69
N THR A 132 -22.14 18.49 0.54
CA THR A 132 -21.59 17.46 1.44
C THR A 132 -22.71 16.90 2.31
N THR A 133 -22.96 15.59 2.20
CA THR A 133 -23.87 14.88 3.10
C THR A 133 -23.03 14.14 4.15
N LEU A 134 -23.26 14.46 5.42
CA LEU A 134 -22.72 13.71 6.56
C LEU A 134 -23.85 12.87 7.16
N THR A 135 -23.73 11.55 7.08
CA THR A 135 -24.64 10.61 7.75
C THR A 135 -23.99 10.14 9.05
N LEU A 136 -24.67 10.38 10.18
CA LEU A 136 -24.26 9.92 11.51
C LEU A 136 -25.33 8.94 12.03
N GLY A 137 -24.97 7.68 12.28
CA GLY A 137 -25.89 6.65 12.78
C GLY A 137 -25.54 5.23 12.27
N ASP A 138 -26.14 4.21 12.88
CA ASP A 138 -26.08 2.81 12.44
C ASP A 138 -27.21 2.49 11.43
N LEU A 139 -26.95 1.56 10.51
CA LEU A 139 -27.94 0.96 9.60
C LEU A 139 -28.92 0.04 10.36
N VAL A 140 -28.59 -0.33 11.60
CA VAL A 140 -29.45 -1.16 12.45
C VAL A 140 -30.20 -0.29 13.45
N ALA A 141 -31.51 -0.53 13.53
CA ALA A 141 -32.48 0.27 14.25
C ALA A 141 -32.18 0.37 15.75
N GLU A 142 -31.48 1.42 16.18
CA GLU A 142 -31.52 1.88 17.55
C GLU A 142 -32.51 3.05 17.71
N ALA A 143 -33.30 2.95 18.79
CA ALA A 143 -34.20 4.00 19.23
C ALA A 143 -33.36 5.21 19.66
N ALA A 144 -33.60 6.36 19.02
CA ALA A 144 -32.96 7.66 19.26
C ALA A 144 -31.48 7.81 18.82
N THR A 145 -31.28 8.03 17.51
CA THR A 145 -30.00 8.53 16.99
C THR A 145 -29.77 9.98 17.42
N CYS A 146 -28.58 10.25 17.95
CA CYS A 146 -28.18 11.58 18.41
C CYS A 146 -26.70 11.85 18.11
N ILE A 147 -26.35 13.12 17.99
CA ILE A 147 -24.98 13.58 17.89
C ILE A 147 -24.47 13.85 19.31
N LYS A 148 -23.56 12.99 19.80
CA LYS A 148 -22.84 13.21 21.05
C LYS A 148 -21.59 14.05 20.79
N MET A 149 -21.51 15.24 21.40
CA MET A 149 -20.37 16.13 21.27
C MET A 149 -19.74 16.38 22.64
N ARG A 150 -18.42 16.58 22.66
CA ARG A 150 -17.69 17.01 23.86
C ARG A 150 -17.42 18.50 23.79
N THR A 151 -17.78 19.22 24.84
CA THR A 151 -17.51 20.66 24.94
C THR A 151 -16.05 20.92 25.28
N THR A 152 -15.60 22.16 25.12
CA THR A 152 -14.27 22.61 25.56
C THR A 152 -14.09 22.54 27.07
N ALA A 153 -15.19 22.58 27.83
CA ALA A 153 -15.20 22.35 29.27
C ALA A 153 -15.07 20.86 29.64
N GLY A 154 -15.03 19.95 28.66
CA GLY A 154 -14.93 18.51 28.88
C GLY A 154 -16.28 17.79 29.08
N GLU A 155 -17.37 18.55 29.20
CA GLU A 155 -18.74 18.06 29.36
C GLU A 155 -19.31 17.45 28.08
N TRP A 156 -20.26 16.53 28.23
CA TRP A 156 -20.99 15.94 27.11
C TRP A 156 -22.29 16.70 26.82
N VAL A 157 -22.56 16.94 25.54
CA VAL A 157 -23.85 17.45 25.05
C VAL A 157 -24.36 16.56 23.92
N TYR A 158 -25.67 16.43 23.86
CA TYR A 158 -26.36 15.54 22.93
C TYR A 158 -27.33 16.34 22.06
N ALA A 159 -27.25 16.16 20.75
CA ALA A 159 -28.15 16.76 19.76
C ALA A 159 -29.04 15.68 19.13
N TYR A 160 -30.35 15.83 19.18
CA TYR A 160 -31.28 14.84 18.60
C TYR A 160 -32.46 15.51 17.91
N ALA A 161 -33.05 14.82 16.94
CA ALA A 161 -34.29 15.27 16.31
C ALA A 161 -35.49 14.77 17.12
N THR A 162 -36.47 15.64 17.38
CA THR A 162 -37.72 15.23 18.08
C THR A 162 -38.71 14.52 17.17
N SER A 163 -38.54 14.63 15.86
CA SER A 163 -39.28 13.89 14.84
C SER A 163 -38.53 14.01 13.50
N SER A 164 -38.83 13.12 12.55
CA SER A 164 -38.34 13.25 11.17
C SER A 164 -38.82 14.54 10.50
N SER A 165 -40.02 15.02 10.86
CA SER A 165 -40.60 16.26 10.34
C SER A 165 -39.94 17.53 10.90
N ALA A 166 -39.41 17.49 12.13
CA ALA A 166 -38.74 18.63 12.75
C ALA A 166 -37.58 19.13 11.88
N MET A 167 -36.76 18.21 11.34
CA MET A 167 -35.60 18.57 10.51
C MET A 167 -35.92 19.26 9.18
N THR A 168 -37.19 19.27 8.75
CA THR A 168 -37.62 19.90 7.49
C THR A 168 -38.43 21.19 7.69
N ALA A 169 -38.81 21.51 8.93
CA ALA A 169 -39.64 22.66 9.25
C ALA A 169 -38.77 23.92 9.55
N PRO A 170 -39.08 25.09 8.96
CA PRO A 170 -38.39 26.33 9.28
C PRO A 170 -38.52 26.66 10.78
N GLY A 171 -37.39 26.68 11.50
CA GLY A 171 -37.33 27.10 12.91
C GLY A 171 -37.38 25.99 13.95
N TRP A 172 -37.40 24.70 13.58
CA TRP A 172 -37.41 23.58 14.53
C TRP A 172 -36.25 22.61 14.27
N GLY A 173 -35.02 23.03 14.61
CA GLY A 173 -33.81 22.21 14.46
C GLY A 173 -33.59 21.17 15.57
N LEU A 174 -32.40 20.56 15.58
CA LEU A 174 -31.91 19.64 16.63
C LEU A 174 -32.18 20.19 18.03
N ARG A 175 -32.69 19.35 18.94
CA ARG A 175 -32.77 19.66 20.37
C ARG A 175 -31.47 19.28 21.07
N TRP A 176 -31.10 20.09 22.06
CA TRP A 176 -29.87 19.93 22.83
C TRP A 176 -30.18 19.56 24.28
N THR A 177 -29.44 18.60 24.83
CA THR A 177 -29.53 18.18 26.23
C THR A 177 -28.17 17.78 26.77
N ALA A 178 -28.01 17.81 28.10
CA ALA A 178 -26.79 17.43 28.81
C ALA A 178 -26.85 16.01 29.42
N THR A 179 -28.02 15.37 29.45
CA THR A 179 -28.22 14.10 30.17
C THR A 179 -28.09 12.87 29.30
N SER A 180 -28.86 12.77 28.22
CA SER A 180 -28.99 11.56 27.39
C SER A 180 -29.69 11.84 26.07
N CYS A 181 -29.68 10.88 25.15
CA CYS A 181 -30.41 10.97 23.87
C CYS A 181 -31.90 10.60 23.98
N GLU A 182 -32.35 10.36 25.21
CA GLU A 182 -33.74 10.11 25.63
C GLU A 182 -34.13 11.12 26.71
#